data_AF-A0A3B8LPU0-F1
#
_entry.id   AF-A0A3B8LPU0-F1
#
_cell.length_a   1.000
_cell.length_b   1.000
_cell.length_c   1.000
_cell.angle_alpha   90.00
_cell.angle_beta   90.00
_cell.angle_gamma   90.00
#
_symmetry.space_group_name_H-M   'P 1'
#
loop_
_entity.id
_entity.type
_entity.pdbx_description
1 polymer ?
#
loop_
_entity_poly.entity_id
_entity_poly.type
_entity_poly.pdbx_seq_one_letter_code
_entity_poly.pdbx_strand_id
1 'polypeptide(L)'
;IIANRLEVKDFKATGKLLRPVVAGPTKAQLIRDHAAKNGHDLNECFAYSDSYSDVPMLSVVGHPTTVNPDKKLYRLARAYQWPILDLDGK
;
A
#
# COMPACT_ATOMS: atom_id res chain seq x y z
N ILE A 1 -6.87 -8.24 7.88
CA ILE A 1 -5.54 -8.26 7.21
C ILE A 1 -5.74 -8.58 5.74
N ILE A 2 -5.16 -7.78 4.84
CA ILE A 2 -5.16 -8.01 3.40
C ILE A 2 -3.71 -8.21 2.96
N ALA A 3 -3.39 -9.38 2.43
CA ALA A 3 -2.04 -9.73 1.98
C ALA A 3 -2.11 -10.79 0.89
N ASN A 4 -1.00 -10.97 0.18
CA ASN A 4 -0.82 -12.10 -0.71
C ASN A 4 -1.05 -13.41 0.04
N ARG A 5 -1.77 -14.33 -0.59
CA ARG A 5 -2.02 -15.67 -0.05
C ARG A 5 -1.24 -16.68 -0.88
N LEU A 6 -0.48 -17.54 -0.23
CA LEU A 6 0.22 -18.65 -0.88
C LEU A 6 -0.71 -19.86 -1.00
N GLU A 7 -0.61 -20.59 -2.11
CA GLU A 7 -1.19 -21.92 -2.19
C GLU A 7 -0.36 -22.87 -1.33
N VAL A 8 -1.06 -23.67 -0.51
CA VAL A 8 -0.47 -24.66 0.39
C VAL A 8 -1.05 -26.04 0.07
N LYS A 9 -0.19 -27.04 -0.08
CA LYS A 9 -0.56 -28.46 -0.24
C LYS A 9 0.32 -29.30 0.67
N ASP A 10 -0.28 -30.26 1.38
CA ASP A 10 0.42 -31.14 2.33
C ASP A 10 1.30 -30.36 3.31
N PHE A 11 0.74 -29.27 3.87
CA PHE A 11 1.42 -28.34 4.78
C PHE A 11 2.69 -27.65 4.22
N LYS A 12 2.88 -27.67 2.90
CA LYS A 12 4.00 -27.01 2.20
C LYS A 12 3.51 -25.95 1.23
N ALA A 13 4.18 -24.79 1.21
CA ALA A 13 3.91 -23.76 0.21
C ALA A 13 4.37 -24.23 -1.17
N THR A 14 3.50 -24.10 -2.18
CA THR A 14 3.80 -24.57 -3.54
C THR A 14 4.60 -23.58 -4.37
N GLY A 15 4.83 -22.37 -3.84
CA GLY A 15 5.41 -21.22 -4.55
C GLY A 15 4.41 -20.44 -5.39
N LYS A 16 3.15 -20.89 -5.50
CA LYS A 16 2.10 -20.18 -6.24
C LYS A 16 1.35 -19.19 -5.35
N LEU A 17 1.03 -18.03 -5.92
CA LEU A 17 0.16 -17.04 -5.29
C LEU A 17 -1.30 -17.30 -5.69
N LEU A 18 -2.18 -17.32 -4.69
CA LEU A 18 -3.62 -17.26 -4.91
C LEU A 18 -4.02 -15.84 -5.33
N ARG A 19 -5.03 -15.74 -6.19
CA ARG A 19 -5.58 -14.46 -6.63
C ARG A 19 -6.51 -13.85 -5.55
N PRO A 20 -6.71 -12.52 -5.56
CA PRO A 20 -5.94 -11.54 -6.31
C PRO A 20 -4.53 -11.34 -5.72
N VAL A 21 -3.58 -10.92 -6.56
CA VAL A 21 -2.22 -10.55 -6.10
C VAL A 21 -2.27 -9.13 -5.56
N VAL A 22 -1.88 -8.95 -4.30
CA VAL A 22 -1.87 -7.69 -3.55
C VAL A 22 -0.62 -6.90 -3.92
N ALA A 23 -0.61 -6.32 -5.11
CA ALA A 23 0.49 -5.50 -5.62
C ALA A 23 -0.04 -4.34 -6.48
N GLY A 24 0.67 -3.21 -6.44
CA GLY A 24 0.39 -2.06 -7.31
C GLY A 24 -1.07 -1.58 -7.20
N PRO A 25 -1.74 -1.33 -8.34
CA PRO A 25 -3.14 -0.87 -8.36
C PRO A 25 -4.13 -1.77 -7.63
N THR A 26 -3.85 -3.08 -7.53
CA THR A 26 -4.75 -4.00 -6.80
C THR A 26 -4.84 -3.65 -5.31
N LYS A 27 -3.77 -3.10 -4.72
CA LYS A 27 -3.80 -2.63 -3.32
C LYS A 27 -4.86 -1.54 -3.14
N ALA A 28 -4.89 -0.56 -4.04
CA ALA A 28 -5.85 0.53 -4.02
C ALA A 28 -7.31 0.04 -4.12
N GLN A 29 -7.57 -0.90 -5.03
CA GLN A 29 -8.90 -1.50 -5.16
C GLN A 29 -9.32 -2.23 -3.88
N LEU A 30 -8.46 -3.09 -3.35
CA LEU A 30 -8.75 -3.87 -2.14
C LEU A 30 -8.99 -2.98 -0.92
N ILE A 31 -8.30 -1.84 -0.82
CA ILE A 31 -8.50 -0.85 0.25
C ILE A 31 -9.86 -0.18 0.12
N ARG A 32 -10.26 0.25 -1.08
CA ARG A 32 -11.61 0.82 -1.31
C ARG A 32 -12.70 -0.17 -0.98
N ASP A 33 -12.57 -1.42 -1.43
CA ASP A 33 -13.55 -2.48 -1.15
C ASP A 33 -13.65 -2.76 0.34
N HIS A 34 -12.51 -2.80 1.03
CA HIS A 34 -12.46 -2.98 2.48
C HIS A 34 -13.11 -1.82 3.23
N ALA A 35 -12.81 -0.58 2.86
CA ALA A 35 -13.38 0.60 3.48
C ALA A 35 -14.90 0.65 3.28
N ALA A 36 -15.39 0.44 2.06
CA ALA A 36 -16.81 0.38 1.74
C ALA A 36 -17.54 -0.71 2.54
N LYS A 37 -16.94 -1.89 2.66
CA LYS A 37 -17.52 -3.02 3.42
C LYS A 37 -17.63 -2.74 4.92
N ASN A 38 -16.70 -1.97 5.49
CA ASN A 38 -16.61 -1.75 6.93
C ASN A 38 -17.05 -0.35 7.36
N GLY A 39 -17.52 0.48 6.44
CA GLY A 39 -17.98 1.84 6.73
C GLY A 39 -16.85 2.79 7.15
N HIS A 40 -15.63 2.59 6.63
CA HIS A 40 -14.52 3.50 6.89
C HIS A 40 -14.51 4.65 5.88
N ASP A 41 -14.36 5.88 6.37
CA ASP A 41 -14.05 7.02 5.51
C ASP A 41 -12.56 7.03 5.19
N LEU A 42 -12.23 6.88 3.90
CA LEU A 42 -10.85 6.89 3.44
C LEU A 42 -10.18 8.27 3.61
N ASN A 43 -10.96 9.35 3.69
CA ASN A 43 -10.40 10.70 3.92
C ASN A 43 -9.79 10.82 5.32
N GLU A 44 -10.27 10.05 6.29
CA GLU A 44 -9.75 10.00 7.66
C GLU A 44 -8.67 8.91 7.84
N CYS A 45 -8.38 8.15 6.78
CA CYS A 45 -7.43 7.05 6.82
C CYS A 45 -6.00 7.51 6.53
N PHE A 46 -5.05 6.76 7.09
CA PHE A 46 -3.62 6.98 6.90
C PHE A 46 -3.01 5.83 6.11
N ALA A 47 -2.03 6.14 5.25
CA ALA A 47 -1.25 5.13 4.54
C ALA A 47 0.23 5.50 4.53
N TYR A 48 1.08 4.50 4.72
CA TYR A 48 2.53 4.63 4.79
C TYR A 48 3.18 3.67 3.78
N SER A 49 4.13 4.14 2.99
CA SER A 49 4.93 3.28 2.08
C SER A 49 6.27 3.91 1.70
N ASP A 50 7.23 3.07 1.37
CA ASP A 50 8.57 3.40 0.88
C ASP A 50 8.71 3.24 -0.65
N SER A 51 7.75 2.56 -1.30
CA SER A 51 7.87 2.13 -2.69
C SER A 51 6.96 2.90 -3.64
N TYR A 52 7.49 3.32 -4.79
CA TYR A 52 6.71 3.93 -5.88
C TYR A 52 5.58 3.03 -6.39
N SER A 53 5.70 1.71 -6.24
CA SER A 53 4.64 0.78 -6.63
C SER A 53 3.33 0.99 -5.85
N ASP A 54 3.41 1.66 -4.69
CA ASP A 54 2.27 1.89 -3.80
C ASP A 54 1.63 3.27 -3.98
N VAL A 55 2.06 4.07 -4.96
CA VAL A 55 1.40 5.34 -5.29
C VAL A 55 -0.12 5.18 -5.46
N PRO A 56 -0.66 4.17 -6.18
CA PRO A 56 -2.10 3.99 -6.27
C PRO A 56 -2.77 3.81 -4.91
N MET A 57 -2.14 3.12 -3.96
CA MET A 57 -2.64 2.94 -2.60
C MET A 57 -2.57 4.26 -1.80
N LEU A 58 -1.44 4.96 -1.85
CA LEU A 58 -1.28 6.24 -1.16
C LEU A 58 -2.31 7.26 -1.66
N SER A 59 -2.63 7.24 -2.95
CA SER A 59 -3.58 8.15 -3.57
C SER A 59 -5.05 7.93 -3.21
N VAL A 60 -5.43 6.87 -2.47
CA VAL A 60 -6.84 6.65 -2.09
C VAL A 60 -7.20 7.12 -0.69
N VAL A 61 -6.23 7.47 0.14
CA VAL A 61 -6.46 7.91 1.53
C VAL A 61 -6.28 9.42 1.65
N GLY A 62 -6.89 10.03 2.67
CA GLY A 62 -6.72 11.47 2.92
C GLY A 62 -5.39 11.85 3.57
N HIS A 63 -4.72 10.89 4.25
CA HIS A 63 -3.44 11.14 4.92
C HIS A 63 -2.33 10.19 4.42
N PRO A 64 -1.85 10.35 3.17
CA PRO A 64 -0.69 9.59 2.69
C PRO A 64 0.60 10.11 3.34
N THR A 65 1.52 9.21 3.65
CA THR A 65 2.88 9.52 4.10
C THR A 65 3.85 8.58 3.44
N THR A 66 4.95 9.12 2.93
CA THR A 66 6.04 8.30 2.39
C THR A 66 7.10 8.12 3.46
N VAL A 67 7.64 6.91 3.60
CA VAL A 67 8.60 6.56 4.65
C VAL A 67 9.87 6.05 3.98
N ASN A 68 11.01 6.72 4.20
CA ASN A 68 12.29 6.40 3.54
C ASN A 68 12.13 6.13 2.02
N PRO A 69 11.44 7.01 1.25
CA PRO A 69 10.96 6.65 -0.08
C PRO A 69 12.08 6.41 -1.09
N ASP A 70 11.83 5.50 -2.03
CA ASP A 70 12.67 5.36 -3.22
C ASP A 70 12.74 6.68 -4.03
N LYS A 71 13.73 6.80 -4.92
CA LYS A 71 13.96 8.03 -5.71
C LYS A 71 12.77 8.48 -6.56
N LYS A 72 11.89 7.56 -6.99
CA LYS A 72 10.71 7.90 -7.78
C LYS A 72 9.58 8.39 -6.87
N LEU A 73 9.35 7.68 -5.76
CA LEU A 73 8.35 8.07 -4.77
C LEU A 73 8.71 9.40 -4.11
N TYR A 74 9.98 9.64 -3.78
CA TYR A 74 10.46 10.91 -3.24
C TYR A 74 10.11 12.10 -4.14
N ARG A 75 10.35 11.98 -5.44
CA ARG A 75 10.03 13.04 -6.41
C ARG A 75 8.52 13.31 -6.47
N LEU A 76 7.71 12.26 -6.44
CA LEU A 76 6.26 12.38 -6.42
C LEU A 76 5.78 13.03 -5.12
N ALA A 77 6.26 12.57 -3.96
CA ALA A 77 5.92 13.11 -2.66
C ALA A 77 6.24 14.62 -2.58
N ARG A 78 7.39 15.05 -3.12
CA ARG A 78 7.74 16.48 -3.22
C ARG A 78 6.78 17.25 -4.13
N ALA A 79 6.38 16.68 -5.26
CA ALA A 79 5.47 17.34 -6.20
C ALA A 79 4.04 17.50 -5.65
N TYR A 80 3.54 16.50 -4.91
CA TYR A 80 2.21 16.50 -4.31
C TYR A 80 2.20 16.95 -2.84
N GLN A 81 3.34 17.42 -2.33
CA GLN A 81 3.53 17.84 -0.95
C GLN A 81 3.09 16.78 0.08
N TRP A 82 3.25 15.50 -0.24
CA TRP A 82 3.04 14.42 0.72
C TRP A 82 4.13 14.45 1.80
N PRO A 83 3.77 14.22 3.07
CA PRO A 83 4.73 14.01 4.14
C PRO A 83 5.79 12.96 3.77
N ILE A 84 7.04 13.29 4.09
CA ILE A 84 8.17 12.38 3.96
C ILE A 84 8.74 12.20 5.35
N LEU A 85 8.69 10.96 5.85
CA LEU A 85 9.26 10.56 7.12
C LEU A 85 10.60 9.86 6.87
N ASP A 86 11.65 10.40 7.46
CA ASP A 86 12.97 9.75 7.54
C ASP A 86 13.09 9.08 8.91
N LEU A 87 13.16 7.75 8.91
CA LEU A 87 13.31 6.95 10.13
C LEU A 87 14.74 6.46 10.34
N ASP A 88 15.63 6.66 9.36
CA ASP A 88 17.01 6.17 9.40
C ASP A 88 17.93 7.12 10.17
N GLY A 89 17.42 8.30 10.59
CA GLY A 89 18.07 9.19 11.53
C GLY A 89 19.33 9.88 10.99
N LYS A 90 19.36 10.19 9.69
CA LYS A 90 20.43 10.98 9.08
C LYS A 90 20.16 12.48 9.12
#